data_AF-A0A8B6LZ19-F1
#
_entry.id   AF-A0A8B6LZ19-F1
#
_cell.length_a   1.000
_cell.length_b   1.000
_cell.length_c   1.000
_cell.angle_alpha   90.00
_cell.angle_beta   90.00
_cell.angle_gamma   90.00
#
_symmetry.space_group_name_H-M   'P 1'
#
loop_
_entity.id
_entity.type
_entity.pdbx_description
1 polymer ?
#
loop_
_entity_poly.entity_id
_entity_poly.type
_entity_poly.pdbx_seq_one_letter_code
_entity_poly.pdbx_strand_id
1 'polypeptide(L)'
;MAATPEEVAALRRTFEQDHRKPARALAELLLMGNVLLESHEALEGRLGERFEAFVLESLDDEGVSHAEFARAVQALQDLRATLANLDELPD
;
A
#
# COMPACT_ATOMS: atom_id res chain seq x y z
N MET A 1 -10.21 7.02 23.65
CA MET A 1 -11.13 6.19 22.82
C MET A 1 -10.39 5.65 21.60
N ALA A 2 -10.04 4.36 21.62
CA ALA A 2 -9.60 3.63 20.45
C ALA A 2 -10.74 3.48 19.42
N ALA A 3 -10.40 3.43 18.12
CA ALA A 3 -11.40 3.18 17.08
C ALA A 3 -12.07 1.81 17.25
N THR A 4 -13.35 1.75 16.96
CA THR A 4 -14.09 0.49 16.95
C THR A 4 -13.67 -0.38 15.75
N PRO A 5 -13.73 -1.71 15.85
CA PRO A 5 -13.46 -2.62 14.72
C PRO A 5 -14.32 -2.32 13.47
N GLU A 6 -15.53 -1.76 13.68
CA GLU A 6 -16.45 -1.37 12.61
C GLU A 6 -15.96 -0.12 11.85
N GLU A 7 -15.41 0.88 12.55
CA GLU A 7 -14.81 2.07 11.93
C GLU A 7 -13.56 1.70 11.13
N VAL A 8 -12.72 0.80 11.65
CA VAL A 8 -11.56 0.26 10.95
C VAL A 8 -11.97 -0.51 9.68
N ALA A 9 -13.02 -1.32 9.77
CA ALA A 9 -13.56 -2.05 8.61
C ALA A 9 -14.16 -1.10 7.56
N ALA A 10 -14.81 -0.02 7.99
CA ALA A 10 -15.37 0.99 7.10
C ALA A 10 -14.27 1.73 6.32
N LEU A 11 -13.19 2.15 6.99
CA LEU A 11 -12.04 2.81 6.36
C LEU A 11 -11.38 1.92 5.29
N ARG A 12 -11.20 0.63 5.59
CA ARG A 12 -10.70 -0.35 4.62
C ARG A 12 -11.65 -0.50 3.43
N ARG A 13 -12.95 -0.61 3.67
CA ARG A 13 -13.96 -0.71 2.61
C ARG A 13 -13.95 0.48 1.67
N THR A 14 -13.83 1.69 2.20
CA THR A 14 -13.75 2.92 1.39
C THR A 14 -12.55 2.86 0.45
N PHE A 15 -11.36 2.51 0.96
CA PHE A 15 -10.17 2.32 0.13
C PHE A 15 -10.39 1.25 -0.97
N GLU A 16 -11.05 0.13 -0.63
CA GLU A 16 -11.33 -0.93 -1.60
C GLU A 16 -12.30 -0.51 -2.72
N GLN A 17 -13.21 0.42 -2.43
CA GLN A 17 -14.20 0.96 -3.37
C GLN A 17 -13.61 2.03 -4.28
N ASP A 18 -12.72 2.87 -3.74
CA ASP A 18 -12.16 4.03 -4.44
C ASP A 18 -11.05 3.66 -5.44
N HIS A 19 -10.47 2.47 -5.31
CA HIS A 19 -9.34 2.02 -6.13
C HIS A 19 -9.58 0.66 -6.79
N ARG A 20 -9.17 0.51 -8.06
CA ARG A 20 -9.26 -0.76 -8.79
C ARG A 20 -8.40 -1.83 -8.10
N LYS A 21 -8.88 -3.08 -8.15
CA LYS A 21 -8.24 -4.23 -7.50
C LYS A 21 -6.75 -4.39 -7.87
N PRO A 22 -6.31 -4.29 -9.15
CA PRO A 22 -4.89 -4.42 -9.50
C PRO A 22 -4.03 -3.30 -8.90
N ALA A 23 -4.51 -2.05 -8.96
CA ALA A 23 -3.82 -0.90 -8.36
C ALA A 23 -3.62 -1.07 -6.84
N ARG A 24 -4.65 -1.57 -6.15
CA ARG A 24 -4.57 -1.88 -4.71
C ARG A 24 -3.58 -2.99 -4.39
N ALA A 25 -3.67 -4.11 -5.11
CA ALA A 25 -2.80 -5.26 -4.88
C ALA A 25 -1.33 -4.91 -5.11
N LEU A 26 -1.02 -4.17 -6.19
CA LEU A 26 0.34 -3.74 -6.49
C LEU A 26 0.83 -2.67 -5.51
N ALA A 27 -0.04 -1.81 -4.98
CA ALA A 27 0.33 -0.83 -3.96
C ALA A 27 0.69 -1.51 -2.63
N GLU A 28 -0.11 -2.50 -2.21
CA GLU A 28 0.20 -3.33 -1.05
C GLU A 28 1.51 -4.10 -1.23
N LEU A 29 1.72 -4.68 -2.41
CA LEU A 29 2.93 -5.40 -2.76
C LEU A 29 4.16 -4.50 -2.71
N LEU A 30 4.11 -3.31 -3.33
CA LEU A 30 5.20 -2.34 -3.31
C LEU A 30 5.61 -1.98 -1.88
N LEU A 31 4.64 -1.59 -1.05
CA LEU A 31 4.92 -1.17 0.33
C LEU A 31 5.50 -2.30 1.17
N MET A 32 4.94 -3.51 1.08
CA MET A 32 5.43 -4.67 1.84
C MET A 32 6.78 -5.15 1.33
N GLY A 33 6.95 -5.19 0.01
CA GLY A 33 8.21 -5.58 -0.64
C GLY A 33 9.35 -4.64 -0.27
N ASN A 34 9.11 -3.32 -0.26
CA ASN A 34 10.12 -2.35 0.15
C ASN A 34 10.58 -2.56 1.59
N VAL A 35 9.64 -2.78 2.53
CA VAL A 35 9.99 -3.06 3.94
C VAL A 35 10.82 -4.35 4.06
N LEU A 36 10.45 -5.41 3.34
CA LEU A 36 11.17 -6.68 3.37
C LEU A 36 12.57 -6.57 2.75
N LEU A 37 12.69 -5.83 1.65
CA LEU A 37 13.98 -5.62 1.00
C LEU A 37 14.89 -4.74 1.85
N GLU A 38 14.34 -3.72 2.50
CA GLU A 38 15.06 -2.86 3.42
C GLU A 38 15.56 -3.65 4.64
N SER A 39 14.72 -4.50 5.22
CA SER A 39 15.10 -5.34 6.37
C SER A 39 16.20 -6.36 6.08
N HIS A 40 16.47 -6.63 4.80
CA HIS A 40 17.53 -7.54 4.34
C HIS A 40 18.66 -6.79 3.61
N GLU A 41 18.73 -5.45 3.73
CA GLU A 41 19.74 -4.61 3.07
C GLU A 41 19.82 -4.83 1.54
N ALA A 42 18.70 -5.21 0.93
CA ALA A 42 18.59 -5.59 -0.48
C ALA A 42 17.73 -4.62 -1.31
N LEU A 43 17.20 -3.58 -0.66
CA LEU A 43 16.44 -2.51 -1.32
C LEU A 43 17.34 -1.71 -2.26
N GLU A 44 18.50 -1.28 -1.76
CA GLU A 44 19.49 -0.55 -2.53
C GLU A 44 20.38 -1.53 -3.30
N GLY A 45 19.95 -1.89 -4.52
CA GLY A 45 20.74 -2.74 -5.40
C GLY A 45 19.91 -3.47 -6.44
N ARG A 46 20.54 -4.42 -7.15
CA ARG A 46 19.91 -5.12 -8.27
C ARG A 46 18.61 -5.84 -7.89
N LEU A 47 18.46 -6.30 -6.65
CA LEU A 47 17.23 -6.97 -6.23
C LEU A 47 16.08 -5.97 -6.11
N GLY A 48 16.29 -4.83 -5.45
CA GLY A 48 15.31 -3.74 -5.38
C GLY A 48 14.96 -3.16 -6.74
N GLU A 49 15.94 -2.92 -7.62
CA GLU A 49 15.70 -2.45 -8.99
C GLU A 49 14.79 -3.41 -9.77
N ARG A 50 15.03 -4.73 -9.65
CA ARG A 50 14.20 -5.75 -10.32
C ARG A 50 12.81 -5.86 -9.72
N PHE A 51 12.68 -5.65 -8.42
CA PHE A 51 11.38 -5.63 -7.76
C PHE A 51 10.55 -4.43 -8.21
N GLU A 52 11.15 -3.24 -8.27
CA GLU A 52 10.47 -2.03 -8.78
C GLU A 52 10.05 -2.21 -10.25
N ALA A 53 10.96 -2.69 -11.10
CA ALA A 53 10.65 -2.98 -12.50
C ALA A 53 9.48 -3.97 -12.65
N PHE A 54 9.46 -5.04 -11.85
CA PHE A 54 8.36 -6.01 -11.84
C PHE A 54 7.02 -5.37 -11.47
N VAL A 55 6.99 -4.46 -10.49
CA VAL A 55 5.76 -3.74 -10.12
C VAL A 55 5.30 -2.86 -11.27
N LEU A 56 6.21 -2.10 -11.91
CA LEU A 56 5.88 -1.22 -13.02
C LEU A 56 5.37 -2.00 -14.25
N GLU A 57 6.04 -3.09 -14.63
CA GLU A 57 5.58 -3.97 -15.71
C GLU A 57 4.19 -4.55 -15.43
N SER A 58 3.93 -4.97 -14.19
CA SER A 58 2.61 -5.47 -13.78
C SER A 58 1.51 -4.41 -13.87
N LEU A 59 1.83 -3.13 -13.68
CA LEU A 59 0.87 -2.03 -13.85
C LEU A 59 0.47 -1.88 -15.32
N ASP A 60 1.45 -1.95 -16.22
CA ASP A 60 1.23 -1.85 -17.65
C ASP A 60 0.37 -3.03 -18.16
N ASP A 61 0.68 -4.25 -17.72
CA ASP A 61 -0.07 -5.47 -18.07
C ASP A 61 -1.55 -5.40 -17.64
N GLU A 62 -1.83 -4.77 -16.49
CA GLU A 62 -3.17 -4.62 -15.93
C GLU A 62 -3.90 -3.34 -16.40
N GLY A 63 -3.25 -2.55 -17.28
CA GLY A 63 -3.78 -1.27 -17.76
C GLY A 63 -4.05 -0.28 -16.63
N VAL A 64 -3.16 -0.23 -15.64
CA VAL A 64 -3.21 0.72 -14.52
C VAL A 64 -2.20 1.82 -14.79
N SER A 65 -2.66 3.06 -14.91
CA SER A 65 -1.75 4.20 -15.07
C SER A 65 -0.91 4.45 -13.81
N HIS A 66 0.31 4.97 -13.98
CA HIS A 66 1.15 5.38 -12.85
C HIS A 66 0.45 6.38 -11.91
N ALA A 67 -0.38 7.28 -12.44
CA ALA A 67 -1.13 8.24 -11.62
C ALA A 67 -2.22 7.56 -10.78
N GLU A 68 -2.90 6.55 -11.33
CA GLU A 68 -3.85 5.74 -10.58
C GLU A 68 -3.15 4.94 -9.48
N PHE A 69 -2.01 4.32 -9.81
CA PHE A 69 -1.18 3.60 -8.87
C PHE A 69 -0.67 4.48 -7.73
N ALA A 70 -0.10 5.65 -8.04
CA ALA A 70 0.41 6.58 -7.04
C ALA A 70 -0.69 7.02 -6.06
N ARG A 71 -1.92 7.25 -6.54
CA ARG A 71 -3.07 7.55 -5.67
C ARG A 71 -3.41 6.38 -4.75
N ALA A 72 -3.37 5.15 -5.26
CA ALA A 72 -3.61 3.96 -4.44
C ALA A 72 -2.52 3.76 -3.37
N VAL A 73 -1.25 3.99 -3.71
CA VAL A 73 -0.13 3.94 -2.77
C VAL A 73 -0.30 4.98 -1.66
N GLN A 74 -0.58 6.24 -2.02
CA GLN A 74 -0.78 7.32 -1.04
C GLN A 74 -1.96 7.02 -0.12
N ALA A 75 -3.12 6.66 -0.68
CA ALA A 75 -4.31 6.35 0.11
C ALA A 75 -4.08 5.15 1.06
N LEU A 76 -3.29 4.16 0.64
CA LEU A 76 -2.93 3.03 1.49
C LEU A 76 -1.98 3.45 2.63
N GLN A 77 -1.01 4.32 2.37
CA GLN A 77 -0.13 4.87 3.41
C GLN A 77 -0.93 5.70 4.42
N ASP A 78 -1.84 6.56 3.94
CA ASP A 78 -2.70 7.38 4.78
C ASP A 78 -3.63 6.51 5.65
N LEU A 79 -4.19 5.45 5.06
CA LEU A 79 -5.00 4.47 5.79
C LEU A 79 -4.18 3.79 6.89
N ARG A 80 -2.97 3.30 6.58
CA ARG A 80 -2.10 2.66 7.58
C ARG A 80 -1.70 3.61 8.71
N ALA A 81 -1.35 4.85 8.38
CA ALA A 81 -1.04 5.87 9.37
C ALA A 81 -2.25 6.21 10.25
N THR A 82 -3.44 6.32 9.65
CA THR A 82 -4.69 6.54 10.38
C THR A 82 -4.95 5.39 11.36
N LEU A 83 -4.79 4.14 10.92
CA LEU A 83 -4.98 2.98 11.79
C LEU A 83 -3.96 2.93 12.94
N ALA A 84 -2.68 3.20 12.66
CA ALA A 84 -1.64 3.25 13.70
C ALA A 84 -1.94 4.31 14.76
N ASN A 85 -2.37 5.52 14.35
CA ASN A 85 -2.75 6.58 15.28
C ASN A 85 -3.98 6.21 16.13
N LEU A 86 -4.90 5.40 15.59
CA LEU A 86 -6.08 4.94 16.32
C LEU A 86 -5.74 3.88 17.37
N ASP A 87 -4.73 3.05 17.11
CA ASP A 87 -4.20 2.05 18.05
C ASP A 87 -3.41 2.70 19.22
N GLU A 88 -2.84 3.89 19.01
CA GLU A 88 -2.06 4.63 20.02
C GLU A 88 -2.90 5.54 20.95
N LEU A 89 -4.20 5.71 20.69
CA LEU A 89 -5.06 6.58 21.52
C LEU A 89 -5.36 5.92 22.88
N PRO A 90 -4.98 6.55 24.02
CA PRO A 90 -5.36 6.05 25.33
C PRO A 90 -6.89 6.09 25.51
N ASP A 91 -7.41 5.15 26.31
CA ASP A 91 -8.84 4.99 26.61
C ASP A 91 -9.51 6.29 27.07
#